data_AF-A0A660NX81-F1
#
_entry.id   AF-A0A660NX81-F1
#
_cell.length_a   1.000
_cell.length_b   1.000
_cell.length_c   1.000
_cell.angle_alpha   90.00
_cell.angle_beta   90.00
_cell.angle_gamma   90.00
#
_symmetry.space_group_name_H-M   'P 1'
#
loop_
_entity.id
_entity.type
_entity.pdbx_description
1 polymer ?
#
loop_
_entity_poly.entity_id
_entity_poly.type
_entity_poly.pdbx_seq_one_letter_code
_entity_poly.pdbx_strand_id
1 'polypeptide(L)'
;MKVLMFGWEYPPHVYGGLATANFGISEGLHVQGDIETTLCLPRPFGDEDKTFANIVAMNCVPIVYRDIDDGYLRQRLGNIMDTDLYYKLRNNIYADFNNMNVNDIGAMEFAGGYPGNLTEEINNYSIIAGVVARTLDYDIIHAHDWLTFPAGIYAKKVSGKPLCIHIHATDFDRSGGKVNPTVYAIEKDGMDNADCIMCVSELTRQIVIKHYYQNPDKVFTVHNAVYPLRQDILDMPRPSHKGKDKVVTFLGRITMQKGPEY
;
A
#
# COMPACT_ATOMS: atom_id res chain seq x y z
N MET A 1 -13.81 14.19 3.24
CA MET A 1 -12.38 14.07 3.63
C MET A 1 -11.62 13.43 2.47
N LYS A 2 -10.42 13.90 2.16
CA LYS A 2 -9.56 13.35 1.10
C LYS A 2 -8.37 12.59 1.69
N VAL A 3 -8.20 11.34 1.30
CA VAL A 3 -7.13 10.45 1.77
C VAL A 3 -6.11 10.22 0.66
N LEU A 4 -4.86 10.58 0.91
CA LEU A 4 -3.75 10.15 0.07
C LEU A 4 -3.20 8.83 0.61
N MET A 5 -3.53 7.74 -0.07
CA MET A 5 -3.19 6.38 0.32
C MET A 5 -1.99 5.89 -0.48
N PHE A 6 -0.95 5.42 0.21
CA PHE A 6 0.20 4.76 -0.41
C PHE A 6 0.07 3.25 -0.19
N GLY A 7 -0.06 2.50 -1.28
CA GLY A 7 -0.13 1.04 -1.27
C GLY A 7 0.89 0.44 -2.23
N TRP A 8 1.32 -0.79 -1.95
CA TRP A 8 2.25 -1.53 -2.82
C TRP A 8 1.53 -2.56 -3.71
N GLU A 9 0.47 -3.17 -3.20
CA GLU A 9 -0.29 -4.21 -3.87
C GLU A 9 -1.77 -3.84 -4.01
N TYR A 10 -2.38 -4.23 -5.12
CA TYR A 10 -3.82 -4.11 -5.36
C TYR A 10 -4.27 -5.17 -6.38
N PRO A 11 -5.48 -5.75 -6.26
CA PRO A 11 -6.04 -6.65 -7.27
C PRO A 11 -6.24 -5.94 -8.63
N PRO A 12 -6.24 -6.63 -9.78
CA PRO A 12 -6.33 -8.07 -9.97
C PRO A 12 -5.02 -8.71 -10.46
N HIS A 13 -3.85 -8.13 -10.22
CA HIS A 13 -2.59 -8.72 -10.71
C HIS A 13 -1.62 -9.06 -9.60
N VAL A 14 -1.62 -8.26 -8.53
CA VAL A 14 -0.79 -8.53 -7.35
C VAL A 14 -1.71 -9.06 -6.26
N TYR A 15 -1.56 -10.35 -5.93
CA TYR A 15 -2.43 -11.04 -4.99
C TYR A 15 -1.68 -11.45 -3.73
N GLY A 16 -2.25 -11.04 -2.60
CA GLY A 16 -1.74 -11.30 -1.27
C GLY A 16 -2.71 -10.79 -0.21
N GLY A 17 -2.34 -10.99 1.06
CA GLY A 17 -3.10 -10.43 2.17
C GLY A 17 -3.11 -8.89 2.15
N LEU A 18 -2.00 -8.28 1.71
CA LEU A 18 -1.87 -6.83 1.60
C LEU A 18 -2.75 -6.26 0.48
N ALA A 19 -2.71 -6.86 -0.72
CA ALA A 19 -3.63 -6.48 -1.81
C ALA A 19 -5.11 -6.53 -1.39
N THR A 20 -5.50 -7.63 -0.73
CA THR A 20 -6.88 -7.82 -0.25
C THR A 20 -7.26 -6.77 0.80
N ALA A 21 -6.33 -6.44 1.70
CA ALA A 21 -6.55 -5.41 2.71
C ALA A 21 -6.67 -4.02 2.09
N ASN A 22 -5.79 -3.64 1.15
CA ASN A 22 -5.89 -2.35 0.45
C ASN A 22 -7.22 -2.20 -0.29
N PHE A 23 -7.67 -3.25 -0.97
CA PHE A 23 -8.98 -3.27 -1.63
C PHE A 23 -10.13 -3.10 -0.63
N GLY A 24 -10.21 -3.94 0.41
CA GLY A 24 -11.29 -3.88 1.40
C GLY A 24 -11.29 -2.58 2.21
N ILE A 25 -10.13 -2.00 2.48
CA ILE A 25 -10.02 -0.68 3.14
C ILE A 25 -10.54 0.42 2.20
N SER A 26 -10.16 0.38 0.91
CA SER A 26 -10.67 1.36 -0.07
C SER A 26 -12.19 1.28 -0.18
N GLU A 27 -12.75 0.07 -0.27
CA GLU A 27 -14.20 -0.16 -0.27
C GLU A 27 -14.87 0.35 1.01
N GLY A 28 -14.35 -0.02 2.19
CA GLY A 28 -14.90 0.37 3.47
C GLY A 28 -14.89 1.88 3.71
N LEU A 29 -13.84 2.58 3.24
CA LEU A 29 -13.76 4.03 3.25
C LEU A 29 -14.77 4.65 2.27
N HIS A 30 -14.87 4.11 1.05
CA HIS A 30 -15.81 4.59 0.04
C HIS A 30 -17.26 4.50 0.53
N VAL A 31 -17.64 3.41 1.21
CA VAL A 31 -18.99 3.21 1.77
C VAL A 31 -19.38 4.24 2.82
N GLN A 32 -18.43 4.96 3.44
CA GLN A 32 -18.77 6.07 4.35
C GLN A 32 -19.45 7.23 3.61
N GLY A 33 -19.25 7.35 2.29
CA GLY A 33 -19.95 8.30 1.42
C GLY A 33 -19.39 9.72 1.43
N ASP A 34 -18.52 10.07 2.40
CA ASP A 34 -17.89 11.38 2.53
C ASP A 34 -16.35 11.32 2.44
N ILE A 35 -15.79 10.17 2.07
CA ILE A 35 -14.35 9.94 1.94
C ILE A 35 -13.99 9.72 0.46
N GLU A 36 -13.05 10.52 -0.03
CA GLU A 36 -12.44 10.34 -1.35
C GLU A 36 -11.00 9.81 -1.16
N THR A 37 -10.71 8.65 -1.75
CA THR A 37 -9.40 8.00 -1.63
C THR A 37 -8.65 8.12 -2.94
N THR A 38 -7.40 8.59 -2.88
CA THR A 38 -6.43 8.45 -3.97
C THR A 38 -5.38 7.42 -3.56
N LEU A 39 -5.33 6.30 -4.28
CA LEU A 39 -4.41 5.21 -4.06
C LEU A 39 -3.23 5.28 -5.05
N CYS A 40 -2.03 5.47 -4.52
CA CYS A 40 -0.79 5.46 -5.28
C CYS A 40 -0.26 4.03 -5.39
N LEU A 41 -0.13 3.48 -6.60
CA LEU A 41 0.39 2.12 -6.84
C LEU A 41 1.70 2.18 -7.64
N PRO A 42 2.73 1.36 -7.31
CA PRO A 42 4.01 1.36 -8.01
C PRO A 42 3.85 1.12 -9.51
N ARG A 43 3.06 0.11 -9.87
CA ARG A 43 2.82 -0.31 -11.26
C ARG A 43 1.43 -0.93 -11.42
N PRO A 44 0.40 -0.10 -11.66
CA PRO A 44 -0.91 -0.61 -12.08
C PRO A 44 -0.88 -1.05 -13.57
N PHE A 45 -1.87 -1.85 -13.94
CA PHE A 45 -2.06 -2.51 -15.23
C PHE A 45 -3.19 -1.86 -16.05
N GLY A 46 -4.03 -1.03 -15.42
CA GLY A 46 -5.10 -0.26 -16.05
C GLY A 46 -6.48 -0.94 -16.04
N ASP A 47 -6.56 -2.18 -15.57
CA ASP A 47 -7.80 -2.95 -15.37
C ASP A 47 -8.15 -3.12 -13.87
N GLU A 48 -7.44 -2.43 -12.98
CA GLU A 48 -7.83 -2.33 -11.57
C GLU A 48 -9.22 -1.70 -11.41
N ASP A 49 -9.93 -2.15 -10.38
CA ASP A 49 -11.20 -1.55 -9.99
C ASP A 49 -10.95 -0.13 -9.43
N LYS A 50 -11.52 0.87 -10.09
CA LYS A 50 -11.42 2.30 -9.73
C LYS A 50 -12.68 2.81 -9.02
N THR A 51 -13.63 1.93 -8.69
CA THR A 51 -14.90 2.29 -8.03
C THR A 51 -14.66 2.90 -6.64
N PHE A 52 -13.71 2.35 -5.90
CA PHE A 52 -13.51 2.69 -4.49
C PHE A 52 -12.36 3.67 -4.24
N ALA A 53 -11.46 3.85 -5.21
CA ALA A 53 -10.34 4.77 -5.11
C ALA A 53 -9.89 5.25 -6.49
N ASN A 54 -9.49 6.52 -6.56
CA ASN A 54 -8.76 7.05 -7.70
C ASN A 54 -7.34 6.48 -7.70
N ILE A 55 -6.87 5.92 -8.80
CA ILE A 55 -5.55 5.29 -8.87
C ILE A 55 -4.53 6.25 -9.50
N VAL A 56 -3.42 6.47 -8.81
CA VAL A 56 -2.23 7.14 -9.36
C VAL A 56 -1.18 6.08 -9.68
N ALA A 57 -0.83 5.99 -10.96
CA ALA A 57 0.20 5.09 -11.46
C ALA A 57 1.58 5.69 -11.24
N MET A 58 2.28 5.26 -10.20
CA MET A 58 3.55 5.87 -9.78
C MET A 58 4.65 5.69 -10.83
N ASN A 59 4.63 4.59 -11.60
CA ASN A 59 5.50 4.40 -12.76
C ASN A 59 5.21 5.33 -13.96
N CYS A 60 4.14 6.13 -13.89
CA CYS A 60 3.81 7.13 -14.89
C CYS A 60 3.94 8.57 -14.37
N VAL A 61 4.22 8.77 -13.08
CA VAL A 61 4.42 10.10 -12.50
C VAL A 61 5.82 10.61 -12.90
N PRO A 62 5.92 11.72 -13.63
CA PRO A 62 7.20 12.24 -14.07
C PRO A 62 7.95 12.91 -12.91
N ILE A 63 9.25 12.62 -12.81
CA ILE A 63 10.20 13.31 -11.92
C ILE A 63 11.24 14.12 -12.71
N VAL A 64 11.35 13.87 -14.01
CA VAL A 64 12.17 14.68 -14.93
C VAL A 64 11.23 15.33 -15.94
N TYR A 65 11.37 16.64 -16.11
CA TYR A 65 10.57 17.37 -17.09
C TYR A 65 10.90 16.88 -18.50
N ARG A 66 9.87 16.46 -19.23
CA ARG A 66 9.92 16.15 -20.66
C ARG A 66 8.83 16.95 -21.36
N ASP A 67 9.20 17.60 -22.46
CA ASP A 67 8.23 18.18 -23.37
C ASP A 67 7.79 17.09 -24.35
N ILE A 68 6.52 16.70 -24.29
CA ILE A 68 5.98 15.51 -24.94
C ILE A 68 4.71 15.88 -25.67
N ASP A 69 4.62 15.42 -26.92
CA ASP A 69 3.40 15.48 -27.71
C ASP A 69 2.23 14.78 -27.00
N ASP A 70 1.07 15.43 -26.96
CA ASP A 70 -0.12 14.93 -26.28
C ASP A 70 -0.65 13.62 -26.90
N GLY A 71 -0.58 13.49 -28.23
CA GLY A 71 -0.99 12.26 -28.93
C GLY A 71 -0.11 11.07 -28.55
N TYR A 72 1.20 11.25 -28.54
CA TYR A 72 2.14 10.25 -28.05
C TYR A 72 1.89 9.89 -26.58
N LEU A 73 1.68 10.88 -25.72
CA LEU A 73 1.44 10.66 -24.30
C LEU A 73 0.15 9.86 -24.06
N ARG A 74 -0.94 10.19 -24.76
CA ARG A 74 -2.21 9.43 -24.70
C ARG A 74 -2.00 7.97 -25.07
N GLN A 75 -1.22 7.70 -26.13
CA GLN A 75 -0.89 6.34 -26.52
C GLN A 75 -0.03 5.62 -25.48
N ARG A 76 0.94 6.32 -24.89
CA ARG A 76 1.91 5.77 -23.94
C ARG A 76 1.29 5.45 -22.57
N LEU A 77 0.36 6.27 -22.10
CA LEU A 77 -0.36 6.06 -20.84
C LEU A 77 -1.55 5.11 -21.00
N GLY A 78 -2.22 5.12 -22.15
CA GLY A 78 -3.37 4.24 -22.42
C GLY A 78 -4.49 4.43 -21.38
N ASN A 79 -4.92 3.34 -20.76
CA ASN A 79 -5.94 3.31 -19.70
C ASN A 79 -5.36 3.40 -18.26
N ILE A 80 -4.04 3.53 -18.14
CA ILE A 80 -3.35 3.48 -16.84
C ILE A 80 -3.52 4.79 -16.09
N MET A 81 -3.28 5.93 -16.75
CA MET A 81 -3.35 7.26 -16.14
C MET A 81 -3.82 8.31 -17.14
N ASP A 82 -4.59 9.28 -16.66
CA ASP A 82 -5.06 10.40 -17.47
C ASP A 82 -3.93 11.39 -17.80
N THR A 83 -3.96 11.97 -19.01
CA THR A 83 -2.94 12.92 -19.49
C THR A 83 -2.95 14.24 -18.74
N ASP A 84 -4.12 14.73 -18.33
CA ASP A 84 -4.23 15.99 -17.60
C ASP A 84 -3.62 15.84 -16.20
N LEU A 85 -3.83 14.67 -15.58
CA LEU A 85 -3.13 14.32 -14.33
C LEU A 85 -1.62 14.27 -14.54
N TYR A 86 -1.14 13.63 -15.61
CA TYR A 86 0.30 13.62 -15.95
C TYR A 86 0.87 15.04 -16.04
N TYR A 87 0.22 15.93 -16.80
CA TYR A 87 0.69 17.30 -16.96
C TYR A 87 0.65 18.09 -15.64
N LYS A 88 -0.39 17.88 -14.82
CA LYS A 88 -0.48 18.46 -13.48
C LYS A 88 0.70 18.04 -12.61
N LEU A 89 1.06 16.75 -12.62
CA LEU A 89 2.20 16.21 -11.88
C LEU A 89 3.54 16.74 -12.40
N ARG A 90 3.74 16.74 -13.73
CA ARG A 90 4.95 17.27 -14.39
C ARG A 90 5.25 18.71 -13.98
N ASN A 91 4.21 19.53 -13.88
CA ASN A 91 4.36 20.94 -13.52
C ASN A 91 4.65 21.18 -12.02
N ASN A 92 4.67 20.12 -11.20
CA ASN A 92 4.95 20.15 -9.77
C ASN A 92 6.18 19.31 -9.39
N ILE A 93 7.05 18.99 -10.35
CA ILE A 93 8.38 18.44 -10.08
C ILE A 93 9.16 19.43 -9.21
N TYR A 94 9.69 18.94 -8.09
CA TYR A 94 10.18 19.81 -7.00
C TYR A 94 11.71 19.92 -6.93
N ALA A 95 12.43 19.16 -7.74
CA ALA A 95 13.89 19.17 -7.78
C ALA A 95 14.40 18.68 -9.14
N ASP A 96 15.69 18.87 -9.39
CA ASP A 96 16.36 18.33 -10.56
C ASP A 96 16.74 16.84 -10.34
N PHE A 97 16.05 15.96 -11.05
CA PHE A 97 16.28 14.52 -11.04
C PHE A 97 16.90 13.99 -12.34
N ASN A 98 17.52 14.84 -13.17
CA ASN A 98 18.06 14.43 -14.48
C ASN A 98 19.12 13.30 -14.42
N ASN A 99 19.76 13.09 -13.27
CA ASN A 99 20.72 12.00 -13.07
C ASN A 99 20.07 10.64 -12.73
N MET A 100 18.75 10.61 -12.52
CA MET A 100 18.01 9.38 -12.26
C MET A 100 17.70 8.61 -13.55
N ASN A 101 17.60 7.29 -13.46
CA ASN A 101 17.20 6.46 -14.58
C ASN A 101 15.69 6.55 -14.82
N VAL A 102 15.29 7.34 -15.82
CA VAL A 102 13.89 7.58 -16.19
C VAL A 102 13.60 7.16 -17.63
N ASN A 103 12.36 6.79 -17.90
CA ASN A 103 11.87 6.44 -19.22
C ASN A 103 11.63 7.68 -20.10
N ASP A 104 11.05 7.44 -21.27
CA ASP A 104 10.72 8.42 -22.31
C ASP A 104 9.78 9.54 -21.83
N ILE A 105 8.94 9.26 -20.82
CA ILE A 105 8.05 10.25 -20.20
C ILE A 105 8.62 10.87 -18.92
N GLY A 106 9.90 10.63 -18.60
CA GLY A 106 10.53 11.19 -17.41
C GLY A 106 10.05 10.56 -16.09
N ALA A 107 9.42 9.39 -16.15
CA ALA A 107 8.99 8.59 -15.01
C ALA A 107 9.94 7.41 -14.76
N MET A 108 9.88 6.82 -13.56
CA MET A 108 10.67 5.63 -13.20
C MET A 108 9.87 4.36 -13.43
N GLU A 109 10.52 3.27 -13.80
CA GLU A 109 9.88 1.95 -13.93
C GLU A 109 9.95 1.17 -12.62
N PHE A 110 8.98 0.29 -12.41
CA PHE A 110 8.90 -0.63 -11.28
C PHE A 110 8.70 -2.06 -11.78
N ALA A 111 9.22 -3.06 -11.07
CA ALA A 111 9.02 -4.46 -11.43
C ALA A 111 7.55 -4.89 -11.27
N GLY A 112 6.82 -4.30 -10.31
CA GLY A 112 5.46 -4.70 -9.96
C GLY A 112 5.41 -5.96 -9.09
N GLY A 113 6.38 -6.09 -8.17
CA GLY A 113 6.52 -7.22 -7.26
C GLY A 113 7.59 -6.97 -6.20
N TYR A 114 8.41 -8.00 -5.91
CA TYR A 114 9.47 -7.95 -4.90
C TYR A 114 10.83 -8.34 -5.53
N PRO A 115 11.45 -7.45 -6.34
CA PRO A 115 12.70 -7.75 -7.02
C PRO A 115 13.91 -7.71 -6.08
N GLY A 116 15.07 -8.17 -6.56
CA GLY A 116 16.32 -8.14 -5.79
C GLY A 116 16.79 -6.73 -5.40
N ASN A 117 16.31 -5.69 -6.08
CA ASN A 117 16.58 -4.28 -5.79
C ASN A 117 15.40 -3.56 -5.09
N LEU A 118 14.55 -4.29 -4.35
CA LEU A 118 13.35 -3.73 -3.69
C LEU A 118 13.62 -2.45 -2.89
N THR A 119 14.74 -2.35 -2.17
CA THR A 119 15.10 -1.14 -1.40
C THR A 119 15.25 0.08 -2.30
N GLU A 120 15.80 -0.09 -3.51
CA GLU A 120 15.89 0.98 -4.50
C GLU A 120 14.50 1.39 -4.99
N GLU A 121 13.63 0.42 -5.28
CA GLU A 121 12.24 0.72 -5.67
C GLU A 121 11.49 1.49 -4.58
N ILE A 122 11.65 1.12 -3.31
CA ILE A 122 11.04 1.85 -2.18
C ILE A 122 11.54 3.31 -2.15
N ASN A 123 12.83 3.53 -2.36
CA ASN A 123 13.41 4.87 -2.41
C ASN A 123 12.85 5.67 -3.60
N ASN A 124 12.80 5.06 -4.79
CA ASN A 124 12.23 5.66 -6.00
C ASN A 124 10.75 6.03 -5.79
N TYR A 125 9.97 5.11 -5.20
CA TYR A 125 8.57 5.35 -4.86
C TYR A 125 8.41 6.56 -3.92
N SER A 126 9.31 6.74 -2.94
CA SER A 126 9.30 7.89 -2.03
C SER A 126 9.60 9.23 -2.71
N ILE A 127 10.50 9.24 -3.70
CA ILE A 127 10.80 10.44 -4.51
C ILE A 127 9.56 10.84 -5.31
N ILE A 128 8.94 9.86 -5.98
CA ILE A 128 7.73 10.07 -6.78
C ILE A 128 6.56 10.55 -5.91
N ALA A 129 6.40 9.98 -4.73
CA ALA A 129 5.39 10.41 -3.75
C ALA A 129 5.52 11.90 -3.41
N GLY A 130 6.73 12.46 -3.48
CA GLY A 130 6.98 13.88 -3.37
C GLY A 130 6.27 14.75 -4.40
N VAL A 131 6.24 14.31 -5.66
CA VAL A 131 5.54 15.01 -6.73
C VAL A 131 4.03 14.94 -6.48
N VAL A 132 3.51 13.74 -6.20
CA VAL A 132 2.08 13.53 -5.93
C VAL A 132 1.60 14.37 -4.73
N ALA A 133 2.34 14.34 -3.62
CA ALA A 133 2.03 15.07 -2.39
C ALA A 133 1.98 16.59 -2.55
N ARG A 134 2.70 17.16 -3.53
CA ARG A 134 2.66 18.60 -3.84
C ARG A 134 1.57 18.98 -4.85
N THR A 135 1.05 17.98 -5.57
CA THR A 135 0.15 18.19 -6.70
C THR A 135 -1.32 18.01 -6.33
N LEU A 136 -1.60 17.06 -5.44
CA LEU A 136 -2.96 16.67 -5.07
C LEU A 136 -3.38 17.28 -3.75
N ASP A 137 -4.67 17.57 -3.62
CA ASP A 137 -5.26 18.03 -2.37
C ASP A 137 -5.68 16.83 -1.51
N TYR A 138 -5.25 16.81 -0.26
CA TYR A 138 -5.63 15.80 0.71
C TYR A 138 -5.62 16.33 2.15
N ASP A 139 -6.32 15.62 3.03
CA ASP A 139 -6.49 15.96 4.44
C ASP A 139 -5.61 15.07 5.34
N ILE A 140 -5.41 13.82 4.93
CA ILE A 140 -4.66 12.81 5.69
C ILE A 140 -3.88 11.88 4.75
N ILE A 141 -2.74 11.39 5.23
CA ILE A 141 -1.91 10.40 4.55
C ILE A 141 -2.12 9.04 5.21
N HIS A 142 -2.31 8.00 4.41
CA HIS A 142 -2.46 6.62 4.88
C HIS A 142 -1.45 5.71 4.17
N ALA A 143 -0.39 5.29 4.87
CA ALA A 143 0.64 4.45 4.29
C ALA A 143 0.51 2.99 4.78
N HIS A 144 0.49 2.05 3.84
CA HIS A 144 0.30 0.63 4.10
C HIS A 144 1.60 -0.14 4.02
N ASP A 145 1.98 -0.71 5.17
CA ASP A 145 3.19 -1.51 5.36
C ASP A 145 4.52 -0.77 5.07
N TRP A 146 5.63 -1.37 5.51
CA TRP A 146 6.95 -0.74 5.55
C TRP A 146 7.46 -0.24 4.19
N LEU A 147 7.02 -0.86 3.10
CA LEU A 147 7.36 -0.50 1.73
C LEU A 147 6.96 0.94 1.38
N THR A 148 5.90 1.45 2.00
CA THR A 148 5.32 2.76 1.68
C THR A 148 5.57 3.80 2.76
N PHE A 149 6.13 3.43 3.91
CA PHE A 149 6.40 4.37 5.00
C PHE A 149 7.33 5.52 4.59
N PRO A 150 8.43 5.30 3.83
CA PRO A 150 9.25 6.41 3.36
C PRO A 150 8.47 7.44 2.51
N ALA A 151 7.56 6.98 1.66
CA ALA A 151 6.66 7.86 0.89
C ALA A 151 5.70 8.62 1.81
N GLY A 152 5.09 7.96 2.80
CA GLY A 152 4.23 8.61 3.79
C GLY A 152 4.95 9.68 4.61
N ILE A 153 6.18 9.39 5.07
CA ILE A 153 7.03 10.36 5.79
C ILE A 153 7.33 11.56 4.89
N TYR A 154 7.72 11.31 3.63
CA TYR A 154 8.04 12.39 2.70
C TYR A 154 6.81 13.27 2.42
N ALA A 155 5.65 12.66 2.15
CA ALA A 155 4.39 13.36 1.96
C ALA A 155 4.02 14.22 3.18
N LYS A 156 4.21 13.69 4.40
CA LYS A 156 3.97 14.44 5.64
C LYS A 156 4.90 15.65 5.75
N LYS A 157 6.21 15.46 5.52
CA LYS A 157 7.21 16.54 5.61
C LYS A 157 6.88 17.71 4.68
N VAL A 158 6.34 17.43 3.50
CA VAL A 158 6.13 18.46 2.46
C VAL A 158 4.76 19.12 2.55
N SER A 159 3.75 18.43 3.09
CA SER A 159 2.38 18.92 3.17
C SER A 159 1.95 19.36 4.58
N GLY A 160 2.66 18.90 5.62
CA GLY A 160 2.27 19.10 7.02
C GLY A 160 1.03 18.31 7.46
N LYS A 161 0.47 17.45 6.60
CA LYS A 161 -0.73 16.65 6.88
C LYS A 161 -0.40 15.47 7.80
N PRO A 162 -1.35 15.04 8.65
CA PRO A 162 -1.14 13.89 9.53
C PRO A 162 -0.88 12.60 8.75
N LEU A 163 0.04 11.79 9.26
CA LEU A 163 0.41 10.47 8.74
C LEU A 163 -0.16 9.38 9.64
N CYS A 164 -1.09 8.61 9.10
CA CYS A 164 -1.50 7.32 9.63
C CYS A 164 -0.76 6.21 8.89
N ILE A 165 -0.16 5.28 9.62
CA ILE A 165 0.43 4.07 9.03
C ILE A 165 -0.39 2.84 9.43
N HIS A 166 -0.50 1.88 8.53
CA HIS A 166 -1.17 0.61 8.77
C HIS A 166 -0.16 -0.54 8.69
N ILE A 167 0.00 -1.25 9.78
CA ILE A 167 0.93 -2.37 9.93
C ILE A 167 0.13 -3.67 9.75
N HIS A 168 0.32 -4.32 8.61
CA HIS A 168 -0.27 -5.62 8.31
C HIS A 168 0.53 -6.77 8.90
N ALA A 169 1.85 -6.62 8.95
CA ALA A 169 2.77 -7.46 9.71
C ALA A 169 4.07 -6.70 9.93
N THR A 170 4.72 -6.93 11.05
CA THR A 170 6.10 -6.49 11.29
C THR A 170 7.08 -7.56 10.84
N ASP A 171 8.37 -7.23 10.76
CA ASP A 171 9.38 -8.24 10.48
C ASP A 171 9.55 -9.25 11.61
N PHE A 172 9.24 -8.87 12.86
CA PHE A 172 9.14 -9.82 13.97
C PHE A 172 8.04 -10.86 13.72
N ASP A 173 6.88 -10.46 13.20
CA ASP A 173 5.78 -11.37 12.86
C ASP A 173 6.16 -12.34 11.74
N ARG A 174 7.00 -11.91 10.80
CA ARG A 174 7.39 -12.71 9.62
C ARG A 174 8.57 -13.64 9.88
N SER A 175 9.55 -13.18 10.66
CA SER A 175 10.83 -13.87 10.85
C SER A 175 10.90 -14.77 12.07
N GLY A 176 9.87 -14.77 12.92
CA GLY A 176 9.90 -15.49 14.20
C GLY A 176 11.01 -14.99 15.13
N GLY A 177 11.34 -13.70 15.05
CA GLY A 177 12.38 -13.04 15.85
C GLY A 177 13.76 -12.93 15.21
N LYS A 178 13.97 -13.44 13.99
CA LYS A 178 15.22 -13.25 13.20
C LYS A 178 15.10 -12.05 12.28
N VAL A 179 14.99 -10.87 12.89
CA VAL A 179 14.64 -9.65 12.20
C VAL A 179 15.73 -9.18 11.24
N ASN A 180 15.32 -8.81 10.03
CA ASN A 180 16.17 -8.14 9.06
C ASN A 180 16.42 -6.68 9.51
N PRO A 181 17.67 -6.27 9.78
CA PRO A 181 17.98 -4.94 10.28
C PRO A 181 17.54 -3.79 9.36
N THR A 182 17.57 -4.00 8.05
CA THR A 182 17.15 -2.99 7.06
C THR A 182 15.64 -2.79 7.11
N VAL A 183 14.87 -3.88 7.15
CA VAL A 183 13.41 -3.82 7.24
C VAL A 183 12.98 -3.20 8.56
N TYR A 184 13.60 -3.61 9.67
CA TYR A 184 13.36 -3.03 10.99
C TYR A 184 13.62 -1.53 11.01
N ALA A 185 14.72 -1.06 10.39
CA ALA A 185 15.04 0.36 10.35
C ALA A 185 13.96 1.16 9.61
N ILE A 186 13.45 0.65 8.49
CA ILE A 186 12.38 1.30 7.71
C ILE A 186 11.05 1.29 8.50
N GLU A 187 10.70 0.15 9.08
CA GLU A 187 9.52 0.00 9.93
C GLU A 187 9.56 0.99 11.11
N LYS A 188 10.69 1.05 11.82
CA LYS A 188 10.91 1.92 12.97
C LYS A 188 10.84 3.40 12.58
N ASP A 189 11.48 3.81 11.48
CA ASP A 189 11.44 5.19 11.00
C ASP A 189 10.02 5.61 10.62
N GLY A 190 9.27 4.72 9.94
CA GLY A 190 7.84 4.89 9.69
C GLY A 190 7.02 5.13 10.95
N MET A 191 7.19 4.25 11.95
CA MET A 191 6.47 4.34 13.21
C MET A 191 6.83 5.59 14.01
N ASP A 192 8.11 5.99 14.03
CA ASP A 192 8.57 7.18 14.76
C ASP A 192 7.97 8.47 14.21
N ASN A 193 7.80 8.54 12.88
CA ASN A 193 7.26 9.72 12.19
C ASN A 193 5.72 9.72 12.08
N ALA A 194 5.04 8.61 12.37
CA ALA A 194 3.59 8.49 12.29
C ALA A 194 2.86 9.17 13.47
N ASP A 195 1.73 9.82 13.17
CA ASP A 195 0.82 10.40 14.15
C ASP A 195 -0.18 9.35 14.68
N CYS A 196 -0.50 8.35 13.86
CA CYS A 196 -1.35 7.22 14.21
C CYS A 196 -0.79 5.93 13.61
N ILE A 197 -0.79 4.85 14.39
CA ILE A 197 -0.32 3.52 14.00
C ILE A 197 -1.47 2.53 14.15
N MET A 198 -2.00 2.03 13.04
CA MET A 198 -3.02 0.99 13.01
C MET A 198 -2.36 -0.39 12.91
N CYS A 199 -2.73 -1.30 13.80
CA CYS A 199 -2.23 -2.67 13.84
C CYS A 199 -3.39 -3.64 13.60
N VAL A 200 -3.20 -4.62 12.72
CA VAL A 200 -4.25 -5.59 12.37
C VAL A 200 -4.68 -6.55 13.50
N SER A 201 -3.95 -6.54 14.62
CA SER A 201 -4.25 -7.36 15.79
C SER A 201 -3.65 -6.76 17.07
N GLU A 202 -4.14 -7.22 18.23
CA GLU A 202 -3.50 -6.89 19.51
C GLU A 202 -2.09 -7.47 19.61
N LEU A 203 -1.83 -8.64 19.00
CA LEU A 203 -0.48 -9.22 18.96
C LEU A 203 0.50 -8.27 18.27
N THR A 204 0.16 -7.81 17.06
CA THR A 204 0.97 -6.84 16.31
C THR A 204 1.14 -5.54 17.08
N ARG A 205 0.07 -5.03 17.71
CA ARG A 205 0.13 -3.84 18.57
C ARG A 205 1.12 -4.00 19.72
N GLN A 206 1.10 -5.14 20.40
CA GLN A 206 2.06 -5.42 21.48
C GLN A 206 3.50 -5.50 20.97
N ILE A 207 3.73 -6.04 19.78
CA ILE A 207 5.06 -6.07 19.14
C ILE A 207 5.53 -4.65 18.84
N VAL A 208 4.68 -3.82 18.23
CA VAL A 208 4.97 -2.41 17.92
C VAL A 208 5.35 -1.63 19.19
N ILE A 209 4.63 -1.82 20.29
CA ILE A 209 4.92 -1.16 21.56
C ILE A 209 6.23 -1.68 22.16
N LYS A 210 6.42 -3.00 22.24
CA LYS A 210 7.52 -3.62 23.01
C LYS A 210 8.84 -3.69 22.25
N HIS A 211 8.80 -3.99 20.96
CA HIS A 211 9.98 -4.22 20.13
C HIS A 211 10.37 -3.02 19.28
N TYR A 212 9.39 -2.19 18.89
CA TYR A 212 9.64 -0.92 18.19
C TYR A 212 9.52 0.30 19.10
N TYR A 213 9.29 0.11 20.40
CA TYR A 213 9.30 1.15 21.43
C TYR A 213 8.35 2.33 21.15
N GLN A 214 7.20 2.06 20.55
CA GLN A 214 6.23 3.10 20.20
C GLN A 214 5.34 3.47 21.39
N ASN A 215 4.99 4.76 21.48
CA ASN A 215 4.05 5.26 22.49
C ASN A 215 2.68 4.56 22.31
N PRO A 216 2.17 3.82 23.32
CA PRO A 216 0.87 3.15 23.25
C PRO A 216 -0.31 4.05 22.87
N ASP A 217 -0.26 5.36 23.19
CA ASP A 217 -1.35 6.31 22.95
C ASP A 217 -1.60 6.57 21.46
N LYS A 218 -0.61 6.31 20.60
CA LYS A 218 -0.75 6.44 19.14
C LYS A 218 -0.88 5.10 18.41
N VAL A 219 -0.95 3.98 19.13
CA VAL A 219 -1.02 2.63 18.55
C VAL A 219 -2.40 2.01 18.82
N PHE A 220 -3.15 1.76 17.75
CA PHE A 220 -4.53 1.28 17.80
C PHE A 220 -4.64 -0.08 17.10
N THR A 221 -5.47 -0.96 17.64
CA THR A 221 -5.80 -2.22 16.95
C THR A 221 -7.05 -2.03 16.10
N VAL A 222 -6.93 -2.38 14.81
CA VAL A 222 -8.02 -2.40 13.83
C VAL A 222 -8.02 -3.79 13.20
N HIS A 223 -8.89 -4.67 13.66
CA HIS A 223 -8.90 -6.05 13.20
C HIS A 223 -9.26 -6.17 11.72
N ASN A 224 -8.58 -7.08 11.01
CA ASN A 224 -8.98 -7.45 9.65
C ASN A 224 -10.43 -7.95 9.63
N ALA A 225 -11.19 -7.52 8.64
CA ALA A 225 -12.55 -7.98 8.41
C ALA A 225 -12.57 -9.16 7.42
N VAL A 226 -13.66 -9.93 7.47
CA VAL A 226 -14.03 -10.91 6.44
C VAL A 226 -15.36 -10.50 5.83
N TYR A 227 -15.55 -10.78 4.55
CA TYR A 227 -16.86 -10.55 3.92
C TYR A 227 -17.91 -11.46 4.55
N PRO A 228 -19.11 -10.93 4.85
CA PRO A 228 -20.24 -11.78 5.22
C PRO A 228 -20.48 -12.84 4.15
N LEU A 229 -20.70 -14.08 4.59
CA LEU A 229 -21.07 -15.15 3.67
C LEU A 229 -22.43 -14.85 3.06
N ARG A 230 -22.59 -15.17 1.78
CA ARG A 230 -23.88 -15.12 1.12
C ARG A 230 -24.87 -16.07 1.81
N GLN A 231 -26.16 -15.73 1.78
CA GLN A 231 -27.20 -16.49 2.47
C GLN A 231 -27.27 -17.95 2.01
N ASP A 232 -27.06 -18.21 0.72
CA ASP A 232 -27.02 -19.57 0.15
C ASP A 232 -25.94 -20.45 0.79
N ILE A 233 -24.80 -19.86 1.16
CA ILE A 233 -23.69 -20.55 1.86
C ILE A 233 -24.03 -20.78 3.33
N LEU A 234 -24.62 -19.77 3.99
CA LEU A 234 -25.04 -19.88 5.40
C LEU A 234 -26.12 -20.94 5.60
N ASP A 235 -27.00 -21.09 4.62
CA ASP A 235 -28.11 -22.05 4.62
C ASP A 235 -27.68 -23.47 4.19
N MET A 236 -26.43 -23.67 3.75
CA MET A 236 -25.95 -24.99 3.37
C MET A 236 -26.05 -25.95 4.57
N PRO A 237 -26.73 -27.11 4.43
CA PRO A 237 -26.83 -28.09 5.49
C PRO A 237 -25.44 -28.55 5.90
N ARG A 238 -25.06 -28.34 7.17
CA ARG A 238 -23.78 -28.84 7.68
C ARG A 238 -23.79 -30.37 7.60
N PRO A 239 -22.86 -30.99 6.86
CA PRO A 239 -22.84 -32.44 6.72
C PRO A 239 -22.64 -33.10 8.09
N SER A 240 -23.37 -34.17 8.35
CA SER A 240 -23.09 -35.00 9.53
C SER A 240 -21.74 -35.69 9.36
N HIS A 241 -20.87 -35.50 10.36
CA HIS A 241 -19.58 -36.17 10.47
C HIS A 241 -19.64 -37.41 11.38
N LYS A 242 -20.84 -37.83 11.83
CA LYS A 242 -20.99 -39.02 12.69
C LYS A 242 -20.60 -40.29 11.91
N GLY A 243 -19.68 -41.08 12.48
CA GLY A 243 -19.18 -42.31 11.86
C GLY A 243 -18.28 -42.11 10.64
N LYS A 244 -17.80 -40.88 10.42
CA LYS A 244 -16.82 -40.54 9.37
C LYS A 244 -15.46 -40.19 10.00
N ASP A 245 -14.42 -40.22 9.19
CA ASP A 245 -13.09 -39.75 9.58
C ASP A 245 -13.12 -38.26 9.94
N LYS A 246 -12.30 -37.87 10.91
CA LYS A 246 -12.10 -36.46 11.27
C LYS A 246 -11.29 -35.78 10.17
N VAL A 247 -11.81 -34.67 9.64
CA VAL A 247 -11.13 -33.87 8.63
C VAL A 247 -10.56 -32.61 9.29
N VAL A 248 -9.27 -32.36 9.07
CA VAL A 248 -8.59 -31.11 9.44
C VAL A 248 -8.22 -30.39 8.16
N THR A 249 -8.55 -29.10 8.05
CA THR A 249 -8.28 -28.31 6.85
C THR A 249 -7.34 -27.16 7.20
N PHE A 250 -6.28 -27.01 6.41
CA PHE A 250 -5.41 -25.85 6.41
C PHE A 250 -5.66 -25.05 5.13
N LEU A 251 -5.87 -23.75 5.25
CA LEU A 251 -6.02 -22.83 4.12
C LEU A 251 -5.05 -21.66 4.28
N GLY A 252 -4.03 -21.60 3.43
CA GLY A 252 -3.04 -20.54 3.44
C GLY A 252 -1.83 -20.89 2.58
N ARG A 253 -0.90 -19.94 2.44
CA ARG A 253 0.41 -20.21 1.82
C ARG A 253 1.19 -21.18 2.71
N ILE A 254 1.87 -22.16 2.10
CA ILE A 254 2.74 -23.11 2.79
C ILE A 254 4.08 -22.41 3.10
N THR A 255 4.10 -21.63 4.18
CA THR A 255 5.31 -20.96 4.67
C THR A 255 5.45 -21.18 6.18
N MET A 256 6.69 -21.12 6.69
CA MET A 256 7.00 -21.27 8.13
C MET A 256 6.12 -20.36 9.02
N GLN A 257 5.85 -19.13 8.57
CA GLN A 257 5.00 -18.18 9.30
C GLN A 257 3.55 -18.69 9.51
N LYS A 258 3.07 -19.55 8.62
CA LYS A 258 1.71 -20.12 8.69
C LYS A 258 1.67 -21.44 9.44
N GLY A 259 2.82 -22.04 9.75
CA GLY A 259 2.97 -23.24 10.55
C GLY A 259 2.16 -24.46 10.12
N PRO A 260 1.98 -24.77 8.81
CA PRO A 260 1.28 -25.99 8.40
C PRO A 260 1.96 -27.28 8.90
N GLU A 261 3.23 -27.20 9.31
CA GLU A 261 3.99 -28.31 9.89
C GLU A 261 3.67 -28.63 11.37
N TYR A 262 2.94 -27.75 12.07
CA TYR A 262 2.56 -27.91 13.49
C TYR A 262 1.10 -28.34 13.64
#